data_AF-A0A6H1ZUS3-F1
#
_entry.id   AF-A0A6H1ZUS3-F1
#
_cell.length_a   1.000
_cell.length_b   1.000
_cell.length_c   1.000
_cell.angle_alpha   90.00
_cell.angle_beta   90.00
_cell.angle_gamma   90.00
#
_symmetry.space_group_name_H-M   'P 1'
#
loop_
_entity.id
_entity.type
_entity.pdbx_description
1 polymer ?
#
loop_
_entity_poly.entity_id
_entity_poly.type
_entity_poly.pdbx_seq_one_letter_code
_entity_poly.pdbx_strand_id
1 'polypeptide(L)'
;MNMPTPNIGVIAGTPNTGLENSAVMIRDVDPMLYFFELDKHPIASMVLSDGMNLQYRDGSVVPQITGKPLKKRARKNYKVEHLEDQVNLADYYKPTAAVTAAATSLTVSSTDDDHFRAGDVLLLTNASGQTERTIIASVAANTLNITDTDGGTRTAGIVMTTGDKFFRMENARAEDSTAPVIRTTKRAEIYNYLEIISETYGLTKTRRAVSDYNGDPYLLEKRKAFSRLMTQLEQMFWFGTRDVASSTSNPVYHSGGWKYWVETYSDVEIRDMAGFSLTKAELMSFLGSVARGGSTRKVLVGGMRGLTPIYNMGFEHVQVPSFKIGEFGVQIDRVRTANGIFDLVYEPLFDEIDVMSGSLCVVDFDKLQFNYLAGNGVNLDIHDETQLLADGALADKGQYVGQVGFTFETLKTMGWLKNIGA
;
A
#
# COMPACT_ATOMS: atom_id res chain seq x y z
N MET A 1 83.33 -16.21 43.96
CA MET A 1 82.64 -14.92 43.79
C MET A 1 82.09 -14.92 42.36
N ASN A 2 80.78 -15.03 42.23
CA ASN A 2 80.08 -15.37 40.97
C ASN A 2 80.10 -14.22 39.97
N MET A 3 80.35 -14.54 38.69
CA MET A 3 80.07 -13.65 37.57
C MET A 3 78.56 -13.63 37.26
N PRO A 4 77.96 -12.46 37.00
CA PRO A 4 76.69 -12.36 36.30
C PRO A 4 76.87 -11.83 34.87
N THR A 5 76.00 -12.34 34.01
CA THR A 5 75.88 -12.32 32.54
C THR A 5 75.81 -10.95 31.85
N PRO A 6 76.20 -10.86 30.56
CA PRO A 6 76.10 -9.65 29.74
C PRO A 6 74.63 -9.34 29.40
N ASN A 7 74.23 -8.09 29.63
CA ASN A 7 72.89 -7.60 29.31
C ASN A 7 72.75 -7.45 27.78
N ILE A 8 71.86 -8.25 27.20
CA ILE A 8 71.50 -8.26 25.78
C ILE A 8 70.79 -6.94 25.45
N GLY A 9 71.18 -6.34 24.32
CA GLY A 9 70.83 -4.97 23.95
C GLY A 9 69.33 -4.69 23.90
N VAL A 10 68.97 -3.52 24.45
CA VAL A 10 67.70 -2.84 24.18
C VAL A 10 67.73 -2.39 22.72
N ILE A 11 67.05 -3.12 21.83
CA ILE A 11 66.71 -2.63 20.50
C ILE A 11 65.43 -1.80 20.66
N ALA A 12 65.62 -0.50 20.91
CA ALA A 12 64.55 0.47 20.75
C ALA A 12 64.29 0.65 19.24
N GLY A 13 63.33 -0.09 18.71
CA GLY A 13 62.81 0.15 17.37
C GLY A 13 61.92 1.39 17.38
N THR A 14 62.42 2.51 16.86
CA THR A 14 61.56 3.58 16.35
C THR A 14 60.68 2.99 15.24
N PRO A 15 59.35 3.22 15.23
CA PRO A 15 58.54 2.86 14.07
C PRO A 15 59.03 3.67 12.88
N ASN A 16 59.78 3.03 12.00
CA ASN A 16 60.09 3.55 10.69
C ASN A 16 58.76 3.60 9.94
N THR A 17 58.26 4.81 9.67
CA THR A 17 57.14 5.00 8.73
C THR A 17 57.63 4.49 7.38
N GLY A 18 57.22 3.28 7.02
CA GLY A 18 57.65 2.55 5.83
C GLY A 18 57.26 3.24 4.52
N LEU A 19 57.94 4.33 4.21
CA LEU A 19 57.99 4.94 2.88
C LEU A 19 59.36 4.63 2.29
N GLU A 20 59.59 3.36 2.01
CA GLU A 20 60.65 2.95 1.10
C GLU A 20 60.01 2.21 -0.08
N ASN A 21 59.84 2.98 -1.14
CA ASN A 21 60.02 2.57 -2.52
C ASN A 21 59.10 1.46 -3.05
N SER A 22 57.88 1.84 -3.47
CA SER A 22 57.26 1.18 -4.61
C SER A 22 56.87 2.23 -5.66
N ALA A 23 57.61 2.22 -6.77
CA ALA A 23 57.25 2.85 -8.02
C ALA A 23 56.07 2.11 -8.68
N VAL A 24 54.97 1.95 -7.95
CA VAL A 24 53.69 1.48 -8.48
C VAL A 24 52.72 2.61 -8.17
N MET A 25 52.16 3.21 -9.24
CA MET A 25 51.07 4.16 -9.11
C MET A 25 50.02 3.51 -8.21
N ILE A 26 49.88 4.00 -6.97
CA ILE A 26 48.66 3.77 -6.22
C ILE A 26 47.60 4.45 -7.07
N ARG A 27 46.82 3.65 -7.81
CA ARG A 27 45.64 4.16 -8.50
C ARG A 27 44.75 4.70 -7.39
N ASP A 28 44.65 6.02 -7.34
CA ASP A 28 43.63 6.71 -6.59
C ASP A 28 42.30 6.37 -7.27
N VAL A 29 41.69 5.25 -6.84
CA VAL A 29 40.36 4.84 -7.27
C VAL A 29 39.40 5.52 -6.32
N ASP A 30 38.51 6.33 -6.88
CA ASP A 30 37.44 7.00 -6.16
C ASP A 30 36.67 5.99 -5.27
N PRO A 31 36.67 6.13 -3.93
CA PRO A 31 36.03 5.17 -3.02
C PRO A 31 34.49 5.28 -2.99
N MET A 32 33.88 6.02 -3.90
CA MET A 32 32.43 6.20 -4.00
C MET A 32 31.76 4.97 -4.63
N LEU A 33 31.45 3.97 -3.80
CA LEU A 33 30.44 2.95 -4.13
C LEU A 33 29.04 3.49 -3.79
N TYR A 34 28.30 3.88 -4.82
CA TYR A 34 26.90 4.31 -4.71
C TYR A 34 26.01 3.09 -4.41
N PHE A 35 25.67 2.87 -3.14
CA PHE A 35 24.69 1.85 -2.70
C PHE A 35 23.49 2.47 -1.99
N PHE A 36 22.94 3.55 -2.55
CA PHE A 36 21.61 4.02 -2.19
C PHE A 36 20.66 3.67 -3.31
N GLU A 37 20.14 2.44 -3.29
CA GLU A 37 19.10 2.01 -4.23
C GLU A 37 17.72 2.49 -3.77
N LEU A 38 17.57 3.78 -3.47
CA LEU A 38 16.25 4.39 -3.23
C LEU A 38 15.35 4.23 -4.46
N ASP A 39 15.98 4.16 -5.65
CA ASP A 39 15.31 3.91 -6.93
C ASP A 39 14.65 2.53 -7.00
N LYS A 40 15.09 1.56 -6.17
CA LYS A 40 14.50 0.22 -6.16
C LYS A 40 13.26 0.09 -5.28
N HIS A 41 13.03 1.05 -4.37
CA HIS A 41 11.95 0.98 -3.38
C HIS A 41 11.08 2.25 -3.42
N PRO A 42 10.36 2.48 -4.52
CA PRO A 42 9.66 3.74 -4.76
C PRO A 42 8.57 3.99 -3.71
N ILE A 43 7.91 2.95 -3.20
CA ILE A 43 6.80 3.11 -2.25
C ILE A 43 7.32 3.33 -0.85
N ALA A 44 8.32 2.57 -0.42
CA ALA A 44 8.96 2.79 0.88
C ALA A 44 9.62 4.18 0.91
N SER A 45 10.30 4.58 -0.17
CA SER A 45 10.87 5.91 -0.32
C SER A 45 9.80 7.00 -0.29
N MET A 46 8.71 6.85 -1.05
CA MET A 46 7.62 7.82 -1.06
C MET A 46 6.94 7.94 0.31
N VAL A 47 6.61 6.83 0.98
CA VAL A 47 5.96 6.89 2.31
C VAL A 47 6.88 7.48 3.38
N LEU A 48 8.19 7.26 3.28
CA LEU A 48 9.16 7.75 4.26
C LEU A 48 9.69 9.15 3.97
N SER A 49 9.59 9.65 2.73
CA SER A 49 10.18 10.92 2.30
C SER A 49 9.22 11.95 1.70
N ASP A 50 8.03 11.54 1.26
CA ASP A 50 7.00 12.45 0.77
C ASP A 50 6.57 13.38 1.91
N GLY A 51 6.82 14.69 1.76
CA GLY A 51 6.64 15.70 2.81
C GLY A 51 7.91 16.15 3.56
N MET A 52 9.08 15.60 3.22
CA MET A 52 10.37 16.08 3.72
C MET A 52 10.99 17.07 2.73
N ASN A 53 11.03 18.37 3.07
CA ASN A 53 11.72 19.36 2.24
C ASN A 53 13.19 19.45 2.64
N LEU A 54 14.08 19.43 1.65
CA LEU A 54 15.48 19.79 1.81
C LEU A 54 15.56 21.32 1.98
N GLN A 55 15.74 21.80 3.20
CA GLN A 55 16.00 23.22 3.45
C GLN A 55 17.42 23.41 3.96
N TYR A 56 18.15 24.31 3.31
CA TYR A 56 19.40 24.84 3.86
C TYR A 56 19.03 25.83 4.95
N ARG A 57 19.41 25.54 6.20
CA ARG A 57 19.45 26.59 7.24
C ARG A 57 20.60 27.52 6.89
N ASP A 58 20.37 28.83 6.98
CA ASP A 58 21.36 29.88 6.71
C ASP A 58 22.71 29.55 7.38
N GLY A 59 23.73 29.28 6.55
CA GLY A 59 25.10 28.96 6.97
C GLY A 59 25.49 27.48 7.18
N SER A 60 24.62 26.49 6.94
CA SER A 60 24.98 25.05 7.09
C SER A 60 25.29 24.37 5.74
N VAL A 61 26.47 23.73 5.64
CA VAL A 61 26.95 22.99 4.44
C VAL A 61 26.27 21.61 4.31
N VAL A 62 25.65 21.10 5.38
CA VAL A 62 24.90 19.84 5.38
C VAL A 62 23.39 20.13 5.34
N PRO A 63 22.65 19.60 4.33
CA PRO A 63 21.20 19.74 4.27
C PRO A 63 20.56 18.94 5.41
N GLN A 64 19.73 19.59 6.23
CA GLN A 64 18.92 18.91 7.23
C GLN A 64 17.54 18.65 6.64
N ILE A 65 17.19 17.37 6.54
CA ILE A 65 15.87 16.91 6.12
C ILE A 65 14.86 17.37 7.17
N THR A 66 14.04 18.38 6.84
CA THR A 66 13.07 18.95 7.79
C THR A 66 11.67 18.90 7.18
N GLY A 67 10.85 18.04 7.77
CA GLY A 67 9.45 17.82 7.42
C GLY A 67 8.95 16.56 8.12
N LYS A 68 7.67 16.50 8.48
CA LYS A 68 7.07 15.25 8.93
C LYS A 68 6.68 14.49 7.67
N PRO A 69 7.20 13.27 7.43
CA PRO A 69 6.76 12.48 6.29
C PRO A 69 5.24 12.27 6.37
N LEU A 70 4.59 12.28 5.21
CA LEU A 70 3.14 12.29 5.08
C LEU A 70 2.55 11.18 5.95
N LYS A 71 1.85 11.61 7.01
CA LYS A 71 0.95 10.80 7.84
C LYS A 71 1.61 9.63 8.61
N LYS A 72 2.85 9.81 9.08
CA LYS A 72 3.41 8.96 10.15
C LYS A 72 2.65 9.19 11.46
N ARG A 73 2.11 8.12 12.07
CA ARG A 73 1.34 8.23 13.32
C ARG A 73 1.78 7.22 14.38
N ALA A 74 2.04 7.73 15.58
CA ALA A 74 2.22 6.91 16.77
C ALA A 74 0.91 6.18 17.13
N ARG A 75 1.03 4.90 17.49
CA ARG A 75 -0.06 4.09 18.09
C ARG A 75 0.40 3.56 19.43
N LYS A 76 -0.52 3.50 20.39
CA LYS A 76 -0.24 3.02 21.76
C LYS A 76 -0.46 1.51 21.92
N ASN A 77 -1.02 0.86 20.90
CA ASN A 77 -1.38 -0.55 20.91
C ASN A 77 -0.82 -1.23 19.66
N TYR A 78 -0.50 -2.52 19.76
CA TYR A 78 -0.03 -3.36 18.64
C TYR A 78 -1.15 -3.68 17.65
N LYS A 79 -2.41 -3.71 18.12
CA LYS A 79 -3.59 -3.77 17.26
C LYS A 79 -4.06 -2.35 16.94
N VAL A 80 -4.13 -2.03 15.66
CA VAL A 80 -4.59 -0.74 15.16
C VAL A 80 -5.91 -0.94 14.45
N GLU A 81 -6.96 -0.37 15.02
CA GLU A 81 -8.32 -0.45 14.49
C GLU A 81 -8.73 0.89 13.88
N HIS A 82 -9.49 0.82 12.79
CA HIS A 82 -10.20 1.95 12.23
C HIS A 82 -11.63 1.53 11.92
N LEU A 83 -12.56 2.45 12.14
CA LEU A 83 -13.97 2.26 11.88
C LEU A 83 -14.29 2.91 10.54
N GLU A 84 -14.79 2.12 9.60
CA GLU A 84 -15.41 2.67 8.41
C GLU A 84 -16.89 2.92 8.68
N ASP A 85 -17.34 4.14 8.42
CA ASP A 85 -18.75 4.53 8.47
C ASP A 85 -19.07 5.30 7.18
N GLN A 86 -20.15 4.90 6.50
CA GLN A 86 -20.57 5.52 5.25
C GLN A 86 -22.01 6.01 5.37
N VAL A 87 -22.22 7.28 5.04
CA VAL A 87 -23.54 7.93 5.12
C VAL A 87 -24.51 7.30 4.10
N ASN A 88 -24.00 6.99 2.91
CA ASN A 88 -24.67 6.18 1.89
C ASN A 88 -23.98 4.81 1.85
N LEU A 89 -24.68 3.77 2.34
CA LEU A 89 -24.07 2.46 2.53
C LEU A 89 -23.87 1.69 1.21
N ALA A 90 -24.65 2.00 0.17
CA ALA A 90 -24.46 1.47 -1.18
C ALA A 90 -25.02 2.42 -2.23
N ASP A 91 -24.32 2.52 -3.37
CA ASP A 91 -24.78 3.26 -4.56
C ASP A 91 -25.96 2.56 -5.24
N TYR A 92 -26.01 1.23 -5.13
CA TYR A 92 -27.08 0.37 -5.67
C TYR A 92 -27.14 -0.92 -4.86
N TYR A 93 -28.29 -1.59 -4.93
CA TYR A 93 -28.52 -2.90 -4.35
C TYR A 93 -28.91 -3.90 -5.45
N LYS A 94 -28.76 -5.19 -5.18
CA LYS A 94 -29.10 -6.27 -6.12
C LYS A 94 -30.01 -7.29 -5.45
N PRO A 95 -31.00 -7.85 -6.16
CA PRO A 95 -31.81 -8.92 -5.61
C PRO A 95 -31.00 -10.22 -5.54
N THR A 96 -31.20 -11.00 -4.49
CA THR A 96 -30.55 -12.31 -4.33
C THR A 96 -31.25 -13.44 -5.10
N ALA A 97 -32.48 -13.20 -5.56
CA ALA A 97 -33.27 -14.11 -6.37
C ALA A 97 -33.97 -13.37 -7.52
N ALA A 98 -34.38 -14.09 -8.56
CA ALA A 98 -35.15 -13.52 -9.65
C ALA A 98 -36.53 -13.04 -9.16
N VAL A 99 -36.93 -11.85 -9.59
CA VAL A 99 -38.19 -11.20 -9.20
C VAL A 99 -39.12 -11.26 -10.40
N THR A 100 -40.28 -11.89 -10.25
CA THR A 100 -41.28 -11.93 -11.31
C THR A 100 -42.10 -10.63 -11.37
N ALA A 101 -42.80 -10.40 -12.47
CA ALA A 101 -43.61 -9.20 -12.68
C ALA A 101 -44.72 -9.02 -11.62
N ALA A 102 -45.24 -10.12 -11.06
CA ALA A 102 -46.27 -10.09 -10.01
C ALA A 102 -45.70 -10.41 -8.61
N ALA A 103 -44.37 -10.41 -8.45
CA ALA A 103 -43.78 -10.67 -7.13
C ALA A 103 -44.06 -9.49 -6.20
N THR A 104 -44.58 -9.79 -5.01
CA THR A 104 -44.85 -8.83 -3.92
C THR A 104 -43.70 -8.78 -2.90
N SER A 105 -42.58 -9.43 -3.19
CA SER A 105 -41.41 -9.49 -2.33
C SER A 105 -40.12 -9.45 -3.12
N LEU A 106 -39.12 -8.78 -2.56
CA LEU A 106 -37.76 -8.65 -3.07
C LEU A 106 -36.79 -9.17 -2.01
N THR A 107 -35.96 -10.14 -2.33
CA THR A 107 -34.95 -10.65 -1.39
C THR A 107 -33.62 -9.93 -1.57
N VAL A 108 -33.02 -9.51 -0.46
CA VAL A 108 -31.72 -8.83 -0.41
C VAL A 108 -30.69 -9.69 0.34
N SER A 109 -29.42 -9.29 0.30
CA SER A 109 -28.37 -9.95 1.09
C SER A 109 -28.67 -9.76 2.59
N SER A 110 -28.28 -10.73 3.41
CA SER A 110 -28.34 -10.62 4.88
C SER A 110 -27.41 -9.55 5.46
N THR A 111 -26.55 -8.97 4.62
CA THR A 111 -25.72 -7.82 4.98
C THR A 111 -26.42 -6.49 4.75
N ASP A 112 -27.48 -6.48 3.94
CA ASP A 112 -28.09 -5.27 3.40
C ASP A 112 -29.52 -5.04 3.94
N ASP A 113 -30.06 -5.98 4.72
CA ASP A 113 -31.44 -5.94 5.23
C ASP A 113 -31.71 -4.71 6.11
N ASP A 114 -30.76 -4.35 6.97
CA ASP A 114 -30.83 -3.17 7.85
C ASP A 114 -30.82 -1.83 7.10
N HIS A 115 -30.55 -1.84 5.78
CA HIS A 115 -30.44 -0.62 4.99
C HIS A 115 -31.82 -0.07 4.60
N PHE A 116 -32.84 -0.89 4.74
CA PHE A 116 -34.21 -0.63 4.32
C PHE A 116 -35.13 -0.49 5.51
N ARG A 117 -36.14 0.37 5.37
CA ARG A 117 -37.26 0.46 6.32
C ARG A 117 -38.57 0.49 5.55
N ALA A 118 -39.66 0.17 6.25
CA ALA A 118 -40.99 0.36 5.71
C ALA A 118 -41.21 1.85 5.32
N GLY A 119 -41.87 2.06 4.18
CA GLY A 119 -42.14 3.36 3.57
C GLY A 119 -41.01 3.93 2.71
N ASP A 120 -39.87 3.25 2.59
CA ASP A 120 -38.85 3.66 1.63
C ASP A 120 -39.27 3.32 0.19
N VAL A 121 -39.02 4.26 -0.72
CA VAL A 121 -39.29 4.09 -2.15
C VAL A 121 -38.08 3.47 -2.82
N LEU A 122 -38.32 2.45 -3.64
CA LEU A 122 -37.32 1.78 -4.45
C LEU A 122 -37.53 2.11 -5.93
N LEU A 123 -36.44 2.37 -6.64
CA LEU A 123 -36.39 2.39 -8.09
C LEU A 123 -35.75 1.10 -8.58
N LEU A 124 -36.58 0.20 -9.10
CA LEU A 124 -36.14 -1.04 -9.72
C LEU A 124 -35.71 -0.76 -11.16
N THR A 125 -34.58 -1.32 -11.60
CA THR A 125 -34.08 -1.18 -12.97
C THR A 125 -33.66 -2.54 -13.52
N ASN A 126 -34.03 -2.86 -14.76
CA ASN A 126 -33.61 -4.10 -15.44
C ASN A 126 -32.60 -3.78 -16.56
N ALA A 127 -31.75 -4.74 -16.94
CA ALA A 127 -30.83 -4.71 -18.08
C ALA A 127 -31.46 -4.23 -19.40
N SER A 128 -32.77 -4.46 -19.60
CA SER A 128 -33.53 -3.97 -20.77
C SER A 128 -33.84 -2.46 -20.72
N GLY A 129 -33.43 -1.74 -19.67
CA GLY A 129 -33.66 -0.30 -19.50
C GLY A 129 -35.04 0.07 -18.95
N GLN A 130 -35.84 -0.91 -18.53
CA GLN A 130 -37.14 -0.66 -17.88
C GLN A 130 -36.92 -0.26 -16.42
N THR A 131 -37.73 0.69 -15.95
CA THR A 131 -37.68 1.19 -14.57
C THR A 131 -39.06 1.16 -13.93
N GLU A 132 -39.14 0.78 -12.67
CA GLU A 132 -40.37 0.75 -11.87
C GLU A 132 -40.12 1.36 -10.50
N ARG A 133 -41.10 2.10 -9.98
CA ARG A 133 -41.06 2.64 -8.63
C ARG A 133 -41.98 1.82 -7.72
N THR A 134 -41.46 1.33 -6.61
CA THR A 134 -42.22 0.55 -5.62
C THR A 134 -41.98 1.08 -4.21
N ILE A 135 -42.85 0.74 -3.27
CA ILE A 135 -42.73 1.11 -1.85
C ILE A 135 -42.52 -0.15 -1.04
N ILE A 136 -41.66 -0.09 -0.03
CA ILE A 136 -41.50 -1.17 0.94
C ILE A 136 -42.66 -1.11 1.96
N ALA A 137 -43.56 -2.08 1.95
CA ALA A 137 -44.64 -2.18 2.92
C ALA A 137 -44.13 -2.67 4.28
N SER A 138 -43.22 -3.65 4.29
CA SER A 138 -42.57 -4.14 5.51
C SER A 138 -41.25 -4.85 5.19
N VAL A 139 -40.38 -4.94 6.19
CA VAL A 139 -39.10 -5.65 6.12
C VAL A 139 -39.17 -6.84 7.06
N ALA A 140 -38.96 -8.05 6.53
CA ALA A 140 -38.94 -9.30 7.29
C ALA A 140 -37.59 -10.00 7.05
N ALA A 141 -36.60 -9.70 7.89
CA ALA A 141 -35.20 -10.09 7.68
C ALA A 141 -34.75 -9.74 6.25
N ASN A 142 -34.29 -10.72 5.48
CA ASN A 142 -33.76 -10.52 4.12
C ASN A 142 -34.85 -10.27 3.05
N THR A 143 -36.13 -10.27 3.43
CA THR A 143 -37.25 -10.13 2.48
C THR A 143 -37.93 -8.77 2.66
N LEU A 144 -37.87 -7.95 1.61
CA LEU A 144 -38.58 -6.69 1.49
C LEU A 144 -39.94 -6.95 0.85
N ASN A 145 -41.03 -6.75 1.59
CA ASN A 145 -42.37 -6.83 1.03
C ASN A 145 -42.65 -5.52 0.29
N ILE A 146 -42.92 -5.61 -1.01
CA ILE A 146 -43.07 -4.46 -1.91
C ILE A 146 -44.52 -4.31 -2.40
N THR A 147 -44.95 -3.07 -2.51
CA THR A 147 -46.25 -2.66 -3.06
C THR A 147 -46.05 -1.60 -4.13
N ASP A 148 -47.07 -1.37 -4.95
CA ASP A 148 -47.06 -0.26 -5.91
C ASP A 148 -47.07 1.08 -5.17
N THR A 149 -46.76 2.18 -5.87
CA THR A 149 -46.69 3.53 -5.27
C THR A 149 -47.99 3.98 -4.62
N ASP A 150 -49.11 3.39 -5.03
CA ASP A 150 -50.44 3.73 -4.56
C ASP A 150 -50.85 2.88 -3.35
N GLY A 151 -49.94 2.04 -2.83
CA GLY A 151 -50.18 1.11 -1.73
C GLY A 151 -50.91 -0.18 -2.12
N GLY A 152 -51.20 -0.36 -3.42
CA GLY A 152 -51.85 -1.55 -3.96
C GLY A 152 -50.90 -2.76 -4.12
N THR A 153 -51.48 -3.94 -4.32
CA THR A 153 -50.73 -5.17 -4.62
C THR A 153 -50.09 -5.08 -6.01
N ARG A 154 -48.77 -5.27 -6.05
CA ARG A 154 -48.00 -5.32 -7.29
C ARG A 154 -48.50 -6.44 -8.20
N THR A 155 -49.09 -6.06 -9.34
CA THR A 155 -49.75 -7.00 -10.26
C THR A 155 -49.06 -7.07 -11.64
N ALA A 156 -48.41 -6.00 -12.08
CA ALA A 156 -47.78 -5.90 -13.40
C ALA A 156 -46.50 -5.04 -13.37
N GLY A 157 -45.50 -5.51 -12.62
CA GLY A 157 -44.20 -4.86 -12.49
C GLY A 157 -43.11 -5.40 -13.44
N ILE A 158 -41.91 -4.86 -13.32
CA ILE A 158 -40.75 -5.33 -14.07
C ILE A 158 -40.24 -6.67 -13.53
N VAL A 159 -39.76 -7.52 -14.42
CA VAL A 159 -38.99 -8.71 -14.05
C VAL A 159 -37.57 -8.26 -13.70
N MET A 160 -36.95 -8.84 -12.69
CA MET A 160 -35.53 -8.62 -12.37
C MET A 160 -34.81 -9.95 -12.22
N THR A 161 -33.53 -9.94 -12.57
CA THR A 161 -32.56 -11.00 -12.35
C THR A 161 -31.55 -10.57 -11.27
N THR A 162 -30.73 -11.50 -10.79
CA THR A 162 -29.70 -11.20 -9.77
C THR A 162 -28.62 -10.23 -10.24
N GLY A 163 -28.50 -9.99 -11.56
CA GLY A 163 -27.59 -9.00 -12.13
C GLY A 163 -28.14 -7.57 -12.15
N ASP A 164 -29.46 -7.43 -11.99
CA ASP A 164 -30.16 -6.16 -12.07
C ASP A 164 -30.01 -5.33 -10.79
N LYS A 165 -30.18 -4.03 -10.92
CA LYS A 165 -29.92 -3.07 -9.85
C LYS A 165 -31.19 -2.38 -9.42
N PHE A 166 -31.27 -2.06 -8.13
CA PHE A 166 -32.27 -1.15 -7.63
C PHE A 166 -31.65 -0.10 -6.70
N PHE A 167 -32.32 1.03 -6.62
CA PHE A 167 -31.86 2.21 -5.91
C PHE A 167 -32.89 2.58 -4.85
N ARG A 168 -32.42 2.87 -3.65
CA ARG A 168 -33.27 3.47 -2.62
C ARG A 168 -33.37 4.96 -2.90
N MET A 169 -34.59 5.46 -3.04
CA MET A 169 -34.88 6.87 -3.28
C MET A 169 -35.32 7.55 -1.98
N GLU A 170 -36.32 8.42 -2.10
CA GLU A 170 -36.96 9.16 -1.03
C GLU A 170 -37.90 8.28 -0.19
N ASN A 171 -38.41 8.86 0.89
CA ASN A 171 -39.45 8.27 1.70
C ASN A 171 -40.68 9.18 1.57
N ALA A 172 -41.64 8.75 0.76
CA ALA A 172 -42.89 9.47 0.56
C ALA A 172 -43.78 9.29 1.80
N ARG A 173 -44.31 10.40 2.33
CA ARG A 173 -45.11 10.39 3.56
C ARG A 173 -46.48 10.99 3.35
N ALA A 174 -47.45 10.46 4.09
CA ALA A 174 -48.75 11.09 4.24
C ALA A 174 -48.63 12.38 5.07
N GLU A 175 -49.51 13.33 4.78
CA GLU A 175 -49.71 14.53 5.60
C GLU A 175 -50.09 14.10 7.03
N ASP A 176 -49.50 14.73 8.04
CA ASP A 176 -49.69 14.41 9.48
C ASP A 176 -49.21 13.00 9.94
N SER A 177 -48.27 12.38 9.22
CA SER A 177 -47.67 11.11 9.64
C SER A 177 -46.59 11.23 10.74
N THR A 178 -46.49 10.21 11.60
CA THR A 178 -45.43 10.10 12.62
C THR A 178 -44.03 10.08 11.99
N ALA A 179 -43.04 10.60 12.71
CA ALA A 179 -41.65 10.54 12.28
C ALA A 179 -41.18 9.08 12.07
N PRO A 180 -40.39 8.80 11.02
CA PRO A 180 -39.96 7.46 10.67
C PRO A 180 -38.88 6.97 11.63
N VAL A 181 -38.73 5.66 11.69
CA VAL A 181 -37.71 5.01 12.52
C VAL A 181 -36.31 5.50 12.12
N ILE A 182 -35.46 5.70 13.14
CA ILE A 182 -34.06 6.09 12.99
C ILE A 182 -33.31 4.97 12.27
N ARG A 183 -32.49 5.36 11.28
CA ARG A 183 -31.60 4.44 10.58
C ARG A 183 -30.23 4.50 11.22
N THR A 184 -29.73 3.36 11.67
CA THR A 184 -28.36 3.22 12.17
C THR A 184 -27.52 2.44 11.17
N THR A 185 -26.30 2.89 10.91
CA THR A 185 -25.33 2.13 10.12
C THR A 185 -24.56 1.20 11.05
N LYS A 186 -24.37 -0.06 10.63
CA LYS A 186 -23.44 -0.98 11.30
C LYS A 186 -22.03 -0.54 10.94
N ARG A 187 -21.20 -0.25 11.94
CA ARG A 187 -19.78 0.06 11.75
C ARG A 187 -19.00 -1.25 11.69
N ALA A 188 -18.27 -1.45 10.60
CA ALA A 188 -17.34 -2.58 10.51
C ALA A 188 -16.01 -2.17 11.15
N GLU A 189 -15.52 -2.98 12.08
CA GLU A 189 -14.19 -2.78 12.69
C GLU A 189 -13.12 -3.42 11.79
N ILE A 190 -12.34 -2.58 11.13
CA ILE A 190 -11.21 -3.02 10.32
C ILE A 190 -9.93 -2.82 11.13
N TYR A 191 -9.05 -3.82 11.15
CA TYR A 191 -7.87 -3.78 12.01
C TYR A 191 -6.62 -4.37 11.37
N ASN A 192 -5.46 -3.81 11.70
CA ASN A 192 -4.15 -4.37 11.37
C ASN A 192 -3.28 -4.52 12.62
N TYR A 193 -2.24 -5.34 12.52
CA TYR A 193 -1.21 -5.43 13.54
C TYR A 193 0.05 -4.64 13.15
N LEU A 194 0.81 -4.23 14.15
CA LEU A 194 2.16 -3.72 13.98
C LEU A 194 3.16 -4.86 14.15
N GLU A 195 3.96 -5.10 13.11
CA GLU A 195 4.97 -6.14 13.03
C GLU A 195 6.34 -5.58 13.42
N ILE A 196 7.16 -6.40 14.06
CA ILE A 196 8.54 -6.05 14.39
C ILE A 196 9.40 -6.34 13.16
N ILE A 197 10.00 -5.30 12.61
CA ILE A 197 11.02 -5.42 11.59
C ILE A 197 12.38 -5.16 12.22
N SER A 198 13.34 -6.03 11.92
CA SER A 198 14.70 -5.90 12.43
C SER A 198 15.70 -6.42 11.42
N GLU A 199 16.74 -5.62 11.15
CA GLU A 199 17.88 -6.05 10.35
C GLU A 199 19.16 -5.81 11.15
N THR A 200 19.89 -6.90 11.44
CA THR A 200 21.12 -6.84 12.21
C THR A 200 22.31 -6.48 11.33
N TYR A 201 23.26 -5.73 11.87
CA TYR A 201 24.53 -5.43 11.21
C TYR A 201 25.68 -5.55 12.21
N GLY A 202 26.87 -5.86 11.73
CA GLY A 202 28.02 -5.93 12.62
C GLY A 202 29.29 -6.37 11.94
N LEU A 203 30.39 -6.20 12.67
CA LEU A 203 31.73 -6.58 12.23
C LEU A 203 32.50 -7.20 13.39
N THR A 204 33.41 -8.13 13.10
CA THR A 204 34.34 -8.62 14.13
C THR A 204 35.36 -7.54 14.48
N LYS A 205 35.83 -7.50 15.73
CA LYS A 205 36.81 -6.47 16.16
C LYS A 205 38.11 -6.54 15.34
N THR A 206 38.52 -7.74 14.94
CA THR A 206 39.69 -7.96 14.06
C THR A 206 39.48 -7.32 12.69
N ARG A 207 38.31 -7.52 12.08
CA ARG A 207 38.01 -6.95 10.76
C ARG A 207 37.84 -5.43 10.81
N ARG A 208 37.35 -4.89 11.93
CA ARG A 208 37.27 -3.44 12.15
C ARG A 208 38.66 -2.80 12.31
N ALA A 209 39.64 -3.54 12.83
CA ALA A 209 41.00 -3.06 13.00
C ALA A 209 41.80 -3.03 11.69
N VAL A 210 41.33 -3.70 10.63
CA VAL A 210 41.96 -3.69 9.31
C VAL A 210 41.44 -2.50 8.50
N SER A 211 42.34 -1.73 7.90
CA SER A 211 41.97 -0.66 6.96
C SER A 211 41.56 -1.27 5.62
N ASP A 212 40.28 -1.22 5.29
CA ASP A 212 39.80 -1.59 3.96
C ASP A 212 40.03 -0.43 2.97
N TYR A 213 40.41 -0.77 1.74
CA TYR A 213 40.61 0.21 0.65
C TYR A 213 39.32 0.96 0.27
N ASN A 214 38.16 0.45 0.66
CA ASN A 214 36.83 0.97 0.27
C ASN A 214 36.17 1.86 1.34
N GLY A 215 36.96 2.42 2.27
CA GLY A 215 36.46 3.23 3.39
C GLY A 215 36.11 2.42 4.63
N ASP A 216 35.33 3.01 5.56
CA ASP A 216 34.98 2.36 6.83
C ASP A 216 34.03 1.15 6.61
N PRO A 217 34.49 -0.08 6.86
CA PRO A 217 33.68 -1.29 6.64
C PRO A 217 32.45 -1.36 7.55
N TYR A 218 32.48 -0.72 8.73
CA TYR A 218 31.35 -0.72 9.65
C TYR A 218 30.20 0.15 9.15
N LEU A 219 30.50 1.37 8.69
CA LEU A 219 29.50 2.25 8.06
C LEU A 219 28.93 1.62 6.78
N LEU A 220 29.73 0.86 6.05
CA LEU A 220 29.30 0.16 4.84
C LEU A 220 28.30 -0.96 5.15
N GLU A 221 28.58 -1.82 6.13
CA GLU A 221 27.63 -2.86 6.54
C GLU A 221 26.34 -2.26 7.12
N LYS A 222 26.45 -1.14 7.84
CA LYS A 222 25.30 -0.38 8.33
C LYS A 222 24.42 0.14 7.18
N ARG A 223 25.00 0.72 6.13
CA ARG A 223 24.24 1.17 4.94
C ARG A 223 23.55 0.01 4.21
N LYS A 224 24.23 -1.12 4.07
CA LYS A 224 23.64 -2.34 3.46
C LYS A 224 22.45 -2.85 4.26
N ALA A 225 22.57 -2.90 5.58
CA ALA A 225 21.47 -3.31 6.45
C ALA A 225 20.26 -2.38 6.32
N PHE A 226 20.47 -1.07 6.24
CA PHE A 226 19.38 -0.14 5.99
C PHE A 226 18.69 -0.37 4.63
N SER A 227 19.46 -0.63 3.57
CA SER A 227 18.89 -0.96 2.26
C SER A 227 18.03 -2.22 2.31
N ARG A 228 18.51 -3.29 2.98
CA ARG A 228 17.75 -4.54 3.15
C ARG A 228 16.48 -4.33 3.96
N LEU A 229 16.55 -3.49 5.01
CA LEU A 229 15.38 -3.13 5.81
C LEU A 229 14.32 -2.43 4.95
N MET A 230 14.73 -1.55 4.02
CA MET A 230 13.78 -0.90 3.09
C MET A 230 13.13 -1.89 2.14
N THR A 231 13.90 -2.84 1.60
CA THR A 231 13.34 -3.93 0.80
C THR A 231 12.33 -4.75 1.59
N GLN A 232 12.66 -5.12 2.84
CA GLN A 232 11.75 -5.86 3.73
C GLN A 232 10.49 -5.05 4.04
N LEU A 233 10.61 -3.74 4.26
CA LEU A 233 9.47 -2.86 4.52
C LEU A 233 8.52 -2.79 3.31
N GLU A 234 9.06 -2.72 2.09
CA GLU A 234 8.27 -2.71 0.87
C GLU A 234 7.61 -4.07 0.60
N GLN A 235 8.32 -5.17 0.82
CA GLN A 235 7.75 -6.52 0.74
C GLN A 235 6.63 -6.70 1.76
N MET A 236 6.81 -6.23 2.99
CA MET A 236 5.79 -6.22 4.03
C MET A 236 4.59 -5.37 3.60
N PHE A 237 4.83 -4.19 3.02
CA PHE A 237 3.76 -3.33 2.51
C PHE A 237 2.93 -4.01 1.41
N TRP A 238 3.56 -4.68 0.44
CA TRP A 238 2.84 -5.30 -0.67
C TRP A 238 2.22 -6.65 -0.33
N PHE A 239 2.99 -7.53 0.31
CA PHE A 239 2.69 -8.96 0.43
C PHE A 239 2.44 -9.45 1.85
N GLY A 240 2.52 -8.58 2.85
CA GLY A 240 2.24 -8.95 4.24
C GLY A 240 0.85 -9.58 4.40
N THR A 241 0.74 -10.58 5.26
CA THR A 241 -0.51 -11.25 5.60
C THR A 241 -0.80 -11.04 7.08
N ARG A 242 -2.00 -10.52 7.39
CA ARG A 242 -2.39 -10.29 8.79
C ARG A 242 -2.59 -11.63 9.49
N ASP A 243 -1.76 -11.91 10.49
CA ASP A 243 -1.86 -13.12 11.32
C ASP A 243 -1.28 -12.88 12.73
N VAL A 244 -1.68 -13.73 13.67
CA VAL A 244 -1.06 -13.83 15.00
C VAL A 244 -0.63 -15.27 15.22
N ALA A 245 0.66 -15.55 15.04
CA ALA A 245 1.17 -16.87 15.29
C ALA A 245 1.26 -17.12 16.80
N SER A 246 0.58 -18.17 17.27
CA SER A 246 0.72 -18.66 18.63
C SER A 246 2.06 -19.40 18.78
N SER A 247 3.13 -18.67 19.05
CA SER A 247 4.40 -19.29 19.44
C SER A 247 4.37 -19.71 20.91
N THR A 248 5.16 -20.72 21.25
CA THR A 248 5.23 -21.32 22.59
C THR A 248 5.87 -20.41 23.65
N SER A 249 6.52 -19.30 23.24
CA SER A 249 7.21 -18.38 24.16
C SER A 249 6.70 -16.94 24.13
N ASN A 250 6.41 -16.37 22.94
CA ASN A 250 5.87 -15.02 22.77
C ASN A 250 5.00 -14.91 21.50
N PRO A 251 3.91 -14.13 21.49
CA PRO A 251 3.09 -13.94 20.29
C PRO A 251 3.91 -13.24 19.18
N VAL A 252 3.75 -13.70 17.94
CA VAL A 252 4.31 -13.04 16.75
C VAL A 252 3.16 -12.39 15.98
N TYR A 253 3.28 -11.09 15.74
CA TYR A 253 2.29 -10.30 15.03
C TYR A 253 2.76 -10.05 13.60
N HIS A 254 1.95 -10.43 12.61
CA HIS A 254 2.19 -10.13 11.21
C HIS A 254 1.24 -9.05 10.72
N SER A 255 1.79 -8.09 9.98
CA SER A 255 1.03 -6.98 9.43
C SER A 255 0.45 -7.35 8.06
N GLY A 256 -0.81 -6.99 7.82
CA GLY A 256 -1.45 -7.11 6.52
C GLY A 256 -0.95 -6.04 5.57
N GLY A 257 -0.40 -6.46 4.44
CA GLY A 257 0.00 -5.65 3.30
C GLY A 257 -1.14 -5.46 2.28
N TRP A 258 -0.90 -4.61 1.29
CA TRP A 258 -1.88 -4.19 0.29
C TRP A 258 -2.61 -5.37 -0.39
N LYS A 259 -1.88 -6.41 -0.80
CA LYS A 259 -2.48 -7.59 -1.45
C LYS A 259 -3.52 -8.27 -0.55
N TYR A 260 -3.20 -8.46 0.73
CA TYR A 260 -4.11 -9.05 1.70
C TYR A 260 -5.41 -8.23 1.81
N TRP A 261 -5.30 -6.91 1.87
CA TRP A 261 -6.45 -6.01 1.96
C TRP A 261 -7.33 -6.06 0.71
N VAL A 262 -6.72 -6.10 -0.47
CA VAL A 262 -7.46 -6.18 -1.72
C VAL A 262 -8.19 -7.53 -1.86
N GLU A 263 -7.55 -8.65 -1.49
CA GLU A 263 -8.15 -9.97 -1.65
C GLU A 263 -9.19 -10.32 -0.58
N THR A 264 -9.07 -9.75 0.63
CA THR A 264 -9.95 -10.08 1.76
C THR A 264 -11.30 -9.37 1.68
N TYR A 265 -11.36 -8.19 1.06
CA TYR A 265 -12.54 -7.32 1.10
C TYR A 265 -13.17 -7.13 -0.28
N SER A 266 -14.50 -7.12 -0.35
CA SER A 266 -15.26 -7.01 -1.60
C SER A 266 -15.43 -5.59 -2.13
N ASP A 267 -14.98 -4.58 -1.37
CA ASP A 267 -15.14 -3.16 -1.70
C ASP A 267 -14.06 -2.62 -2.65
N VAL A 268 -13.19 -3.50 -3.17
CA VAL A 268 -12.09 -3.15 -4.08
C VAL A 268 -12.41 -3.62 -5.50
N GLU A 269 -12.07 -2.80 -6.49
CA GLU A 269 -12.18 -3.21 -7.89
C GLU A 269 -11.05 -4.17 -8.27
N ILE A 270 -11.37 -5.43 -8.54
CA ILE A 270 -10.42 -6.42 -9.04
C ILE A 270 -10.84 -6.84 -10.45
N ARG A 271 -9.90 -6.82 -11.40
CA ARG A 271 -10.10 -7.33 -12.76
C ARG A 271 -8.99 -8.31 -13.12
N ASP A 272 -9.37 -9.44 -13.70
CA ASP A 272 -8.44 -10.43 -14.20
C ASP A 272 -8.38 -10.33 -15.73
N MET A 273 -7.18 -10.13 -16.28
CA MET A 273 -6.92 -10.03 -17.71
C MET A 273 -6.19 -11.24 -18.28
N ALA A 274 -6.19 -12.39 -17.58
CA ALA A 274 -5.60 -13.61 -18.10
C ALA A 274 -6.11 -13.95 -19.52
N GLY A 275 -5.19 -14.09 -20.49
CA GLY A 275 -5.52 -14.36 -21.89
C GLY A 275 -6.11 -13.19 -22.69
N PHE A 276 -6.23 -11.99 -22.10
CA PHE A 276 -6.70 -10.77 -22.76
C PHE A 276 -5.61 -9.69 -22.81
N SER A 277 -5.59 -8.91 -23.89
CA SER A 277 -4.72 -7.73 -23.99
C SER A 277 -5.40 -6.52 -23.37
N LEU A 278 -4.64 -5.71 -22.62
CA LEU A 278 -5.14 -4.44 -22.09
C LEU A 278 -5.48 -3.49 -23.25
N THR A 279 -6.73 -3.02 -23.31
CA THR A 279 -7.17 -2.01 -24.28
C THR A 279 -7.39 -0.66 -23.60
N LYS A 280 -7.35 0.43 -24.37
CA LYS A 280 -7.62 1.78 -23.84
C LYS A 280 -9.00 1.90 -23.17
N ALA A 281 -10.02 1.26 -23.76
CA ALA A 281 -11.37 1.27 -23.21
C ALA A 281 -11.42 0.55 -21.85
N GLU A 282 -10.74 -0.59 -21.73
CA GLU A 282 -10.68 -1.36 -20.49
C GLU A 282 -9.94 -0.62 -19.39
N LEU A 283 -8.77 -0.04 -19.71
CA LEU A 283 -8.01 0.80 -18.79
C LEU A 283 -8.82 1.99 -18.29
N MET A 284 -9.53 2.69 -19.19
CA MET A 284 -10.36 3.84 -18.81
C MET A 284 -11.57 3.43 -17.97
N SER A 285 -12.16 2.27 -18.25
CA SER A 285 -13.25 1.70 -17.44
C SER A 285 -12.77 1.35 -16.03
N PHE A 286 -11.59 0.74 -15.90
CA PHE A 286 -10.97 0.40 -14.61
C PHE A 286 -10.59 1.65 -13.81
N LEU A 287 -9.87 2.59 -14.43
CA LEU A 287 -9.52 3.84 -13.76
C LEU A 287 -10.77 4.66 -13.41
N GLY A 288 -11.81 4.60 -14.24
CA GLY A 288 -13.09 5.24 -13.98
C GLY A 288 -13.81 4.66 -12.76
N SER A 289 -13.75 3.35 -12.52
CA SER A 289 -14.37 2.72 -11.35
C SER A 289 -13.62 3.06 -10.06
N VAL A 290 -12.28 3.01 -10.08
CA VAL A 290 -11.42 3.32 -8.93
C VAL A 290 -11.37 4.83 -8.59
N ALA A 291 -11.52 5.70 -9.59
CA ALA A 291 -11.53 7.15 -9.39
C ALA A 291 -12.79 7.68 -8.67
N ARG A 292 -13.87 6.90 -8.57
CA ARG A 292 -15.13 7.36 -7.94
C ARG A 292 -15.01 7.60 -6.43
N GLY A 293 -14.01 7.02 -5.77
CA GLY A 293 -13.79 7.18 -4.33
C GLY A 293 -12.48 7.92 -4.01
N GLY A 294 -12.46 8.64 -2.89
CA GLY A 294 -11.24 9.19 -2.29
C GLY A 294 -10.64 10.40 -3.00
N SER A 295 -9.31 10.44 -3.08
CA SER A 295 -8.55 11.57 -3.60
C SER A 295 -8.58 11.62 -5.14
N THR A 296 -8.63 12.83 -5.70
CA THR A 296 -8.60 13.06 -7.17
C THR A 296 -7.29 12.65 -7.81
N ARG A 297 -6.20 12.61 -7.03
CA ARG A 297 -4.88 12.16 -7.46
C ARG A 297 -4.54 10.85 -6.78
N LYS A 298 -4.16 9.84 -7.54
CA LYS A 298 -3.77 8.51 -7.07
C LYS A 298 -2.50 8.05 -7.78
N VAL A 299 -1.86 7.03 -7.26
CA VAL A 299 -0.67 6.43 -7.89
C VAL A 299 -1.04 5.05 -8.43
N LEU A 300 -0.71 4.83 -9.69
CA LEU A 300 -0.80 3.55 -10.36
C LEU A 300 0.60 2.92 -10.38
N VAL A 301 0.78 1.89 -9.58
CA VAL A 301 2.02 1.15 -9.46
C VAL A 301 1.93 -0.10 -10.33
N GLY A 302 2.96 -0.38 -11.12
CA GLY A 302 2.93 -1.53 -12.01
C GLY A 302 4.30 -2.15 -12.25
N GLY A 303 4.26 -3.45 -12.55
CA GLY A 303 5.42 -4.15 -13.11
C GLY A 303 5.63 -3.80 -14.58
N MET A 304 6.75 -4.25 -15.15
CA MET A 304 7.12 -3.91 -16.52
C MET A 304 6.08 -4.38 -17.55
N ARG A 305 5.54 -5.61 -17.38
CA ARG A 305 4.52 -6.17 -18.29
C ARG A 305 3.17 -5.46 -18.15
N GLY A 306 2.83 -4.93 -16.98
CA GLY A 306 1.61 -4.15 -16.78
C GLY A 306 1.68 -2.73 -17.35
N LEU A 307 2.84 -2.06 -17.24
CA LEU A 307 3.01 -0.69 -17.72
C LEU A 307 3.28 -0.58 -19.23
N THR A 308 3.96 -1.56 -19.82
CA THR A 308 4.32 -1.55 -21.26
C THR A 308 3.11 -1.34 -22.19
N PRO A 309 1.95 -2.00 -21.99
CA PRO A 309 0.75 -1.75 -22.79
C PRO A 309 0.26 -0.30 -22.71
N ILE A 310 0.40 0.37 -21.56
CA ILE A 310 0.03 1.79 -21.40
C ILE A 310 0.96 2.68 -22.24
N TYR A 311 2.27 2.40 -22.23
CA TYR A 311 3.23 3.08 -23.10
C TYR A 311 2.92 2.89 -24.58
N ASN A 312 2.61 1.65 -25.00
CA ASN A 312 2.26 1.34 -26.39
C ASN A 312 1.01 2.10 -26.86
N MET A 313 -0.03 2.20 -26.01
CA MET A 313 -1.24 2.97 -26.34
C MET A 313 -0.97 4.46 -26.59
N GLY A 314 0.00 5.06 -25.89
CA GLY A 314 0.41 6.44 -26.14
C GLY A 314 1.24 6.55 -27.41
N PHE A 315 2.15 5.60 -27.62
CA PHE A 315 3.05 5.57 -28.76
C PHE A 315 2.32 5.44 -30.11
N GLU A 316 1.29 4.60 -30.20
CA GLU A 316 0.49 4.39 -31.43
C GLU A 316 -0.17 5.66 -31.98
N HIS A 317 -0.38 6.67 -31.13
CA HIS A 317 -1.05 7.91 -31.52
C HIS A 317 -0.09 9.08 -31.79
N VAL A 318 1.21 8.90 -31.55
CA VAL A 318 2.20 9.97 -31.73
C VAL A 318 2.69 9.97 -33.18
N GLN A 319 2.33 11.01 -33.92
CA GLN A 319 2.87 11.28 -35.25
C GLN A 319 4.00 12.32 -35.15
N VAL A 320 5.22 11.93 -35.52
CA VAL A 320 6.37 12.85 -35.57
C VAL A 320 6.52 13.45 -36.97
N PRO A 321 6.57 14.79 -37.13
CA PRO A 321 6.65 15.45 -38.44
C PRO A 321 8.04 15.37 -39.10
N SER A 322 9.07 14.90 -38.40
CA SER A 322 10.40 14.66 -38.97
C SER A 322 11.12 13.54 -38.23
N PHE A 323 11.75 12.61 -38.96
CA PHE A 323 12.62 11.60 -38.38
C PHE A 323 13.86 12.27 -37.76
N LYS A 324 13.86 12.51 -36.46
CA LYS A 324 15.11 12.79 -35.75
C LYS A 324 15.92 11.49 -35.74
N ILE A 325 17.10 11.51 -36.34
CA ILE A 325 18.04 10.40 -36.30
C ILE A 325 18.64 10.36 -34.89
N GLY A 326 18.29 9.35 -34.09
CA GLY A 326 18.92 9.06 -32.80
C GLY A 326 18.00 8.96 -31.58
N GLU A 327 16.73 9.35 -31.66
CA GLU A 327 15.78 9.30 -30.53
C GLU A 327 14.41 8.76 -31.00
N PHE A 328 13.91 7.70 -30.35
CA PHE A 328 12.62 7.08 -30.67
C PHE A 328 11.92 6.64 -29.37
N GLY A 329 10.73 7.15 -29.11
CA GLY A 329 9.93 6.79 -27.93
C GLY A 329 9.13 7.96 -27.38
N VAL A 330 8.26 7.66 -26.42
CA VAL A 330 7.46 8.63 -25.66
C VAL A 330 7.51 8.25 -24.19
N GLN A 331 7.79 9.22 -23.32
CA GLN A 331 7.67 9.06 -21.88
C GLN A 331 6.27 9.48 -21.44
N ILE A 332 5.60 8.62 -20.68
CA ILE A 332 4.27 8.84 -20.12
C ILE A 332 4.40 8.73 -18.60
N ASP A 333 4.29 9.86 -17.91
CA ASP A 333 4.37 9.86 -16.45
C ASP A 333 2.99 9.80 -15.78
N ARG A 334 1.93 10.20 -16.51
CA ARG A 334 0.58 10.35 -15.93
C ARG A 334 -0.52 10.01 -16.91
N VAL A 335 -1.56 9.35 -16.40
CA VAL A 335 -2.82 9.12 -17.11
C VAL A 335 -3.88 10.03 -16.51
N ARG A 336 -4.47 10.89 -17.35
CA ARG A 336 -5.60 11.74 -16.96
C ARG A 336 -6.89 11.13 -17.45
N THR A 337 -7.83 10.90 -16.55
CA THR A 337 -9.19 10.48 -16.86
C THR A 337 -10.17 11.59 -16.50
N ALA A 338 -11.42 11.48 -16.93
CA ALA A 338 -12.45 12.45 -16.56
C ALA A 338 -12.68 12.53 -15.03
N ASN A 339 -12.33 11.46 -14.31
CA ASN A 339 -12.65 11.30 -12.88
C ASN A 339 -11.44 11.47 -11.96
N GLY A 340 -10.22 11.58 -12.50
CA GLY A 340 -9.01 11.70 -11.68
C GLY A 340 -7.70 11.68 -12.47
N ILE A 341 -6.60 11.84 -11.75
CA ILE A 341 -5.23 11.81 -12.27
C ILE A 341 -4.49 10.66 -11.61
N PHE A 342 -3.85 9.82 -12.43
CA PHE A 342 -3.05 8.70 -11.98
C PHE A 342 -1.60 8.91 -12.37
N ASP A 343 -0.71 8.96 -11.38
CA ASP A 343 0.74 8.99 -11.62
C ASP A 343 1.25 7.56 -11.81
N LEU A 344 2.01 7.32 -12.88
CA LEU A 344 2.57 6.01 -13.19
C LEU A 344 3.88 5.83 -12.43
N VAL A 345 3.99 4.75 -11.66
CA VAL A 345 5.19 4.38 -10.91
C VAL A 345 5.56 2.94 -11.24
N TYR A 346 6.81 2.72 -11.62
CA TYR A 346 7.36 1.39 -11.84
C TYR A 346 7.84 0.80 -10.51
N GLU A 347 7.43 -0.43 -10.21
CA GLU A 347 7.84 -1.19 -9.03
C GLU A 347 8.73 -2.37 -9.44
N PRO A 348 10.04 -2.31 -9.18
CA PRO A 348 10.98 -3.37 -9.53
C PRO A 348 10.65 -4.72 -8.87
N LEU A 349 10.12 -4.70 -7.63
CA LEU A 349 9.77 -5.93 -6.90
C LEU A 349 8.70 -6.77 -7.63
N PHE A 350 7.84 -6.13 -8.42
CA PHE A 350 6.83 -6.84 -9.20
C PHE A 350 7.42 -7.60 -10.38
N ASP A 351 8.56 -7.17 -10.91
CA ASP A 351 9.23 -7.86 -12.01
C ASP A 351 10.03 -9.07 -11.53
N GLU A 352 10.54 -9.04 -10.29
CA GLU A 352 11.18 -10.20 -9.66
C GLU A 352 10.20 -11.36 -9.41
N ILE A 353 8.91 -11.05 -9.26
CA ILE A 353 7.85 -12.04 -9.04
C ILE A 353 7.04 -12.19 -10.33
N ASP A 354 7.27 -13.25 -11.09
CA ASP A 354 6.69 -13.46 -12.44
C ASP A 354 5.17 -13.21 -12.50
N VAL A 355 4.41 -13.66 -11.51
CA VAL A 355 2.94 -13.48 -11.44
C VAL A 355 2.53 -12.01 -11.25
N MET A 356 3.36 -11.20 -10.61
CA MET A 356 3.09 -9.78 -10.34
C MET A 356 3.57 -8.85 -11.45
N SER A 357 4.43 -9.32 -12.36
CA SER A 357 4.99 -8.52 -13.45
C SER A 357 3.90 -7.90 -14.34
N GLY A 358 2.80 -8.62 -14.54
CA GLY A 358 1.59 -8.19 -15.26
C GLY A 358 0.51 -7.53 -14.39
N SER A 359 0.84 -7.08 -13.18
CA SER A 359 -0.11 -6.42 -12.28
C SER A 359 -0.04 -4.89 -12.39
N LEU A 360 -1.21 -4.26 -12.33
CA LEU A 360 -1.38 -2.82 -12.12
C LEU A 360 -2.20 -2.59 -10.84
N CYS A 361 -1.60 -1.89 -9.89
CA CYS A 361 -2.12 -1.66 -8.55
C CYS A 361 -2.36 -0.16 -8.34
N VAL A 362 -3.59 0.23 -8.01
CA VAL A 362 -3.90 1.62 -7.66
C VAL A 362 -3.84 1.80 -6.14
N VAL A 363 -3.03 2.76 -5.70
CA VAL A 363 -2.89 3.16 -4.30
C VAL A 363 -3.18 4.65 -4.15
N ASP A 364 -4.01 4.99 -3.17
CA ASP A 364 -4.27 6.37 -2.76
C ASP A 364 -3.42 6.68 -1.53
N PHE A 365 -2.26 7.31 -1.75
CA PHE A 365 -1.35 7.69 -0.67
C PHE A 365 -1.95 8.68 0.32
N ASP A 366 -2.96 9.45 -0.10
CA ASP A 366 -3.64 10.36 0.78
C ASP A 366 -4.54 9.63 1.80
N LYS A 367 -4.91 8.38 1.52
CA LYS A 367 -5.70 7.53 2.41
C LYS A 367 -4.87 6.42 3.08
N LEU A 368 -3.54 6.49 2.93
CA LEU A 368 -2.58 5.57 3.55
C LEU A 368 -1.94 6.24 4.78
N GLN A 369 -1.80 5.47 5.85
CA GLN A 369 -1.12 5.92 7.06
C GLN A 369 -0.05 4.91 7.48
N PHE A 370 1.17 5.39 7.71
CA PHE A 370 2.24 4.63 8.33
C PHE A 370 2.13 4.74 9.84
N ASN A 371 2.03 3.60 10.52
CA ASN A 371 1.91 3.56 11.97
C ASN A 371 3.14 2.90 12.60
N TYR A 372 3.57 3.45 13.73
CA TYR A 372 4.62 2.88 14.56
C TYR A 372 4.17 2.81 16.02
N LEU A 373 4.72 1.86 16.78
CA LEU A 373 4.38 1.73 18.19
C LEU A 373 5.10 2.79 19.02
N ALA A 374 4.33 3.62 19.72
CA ALA A 374 4.84 4.55 20.71
C ALA A 374 3.83 4.69 21.84
N GLY A 375 4.25 4.28 23.03
CA GLY A 375 3.39 4.17 24.21
C GLY A 375 4.23 4.01 25.47
N ASN A 376 3.67 4.41 26.62
CA ASN A 376 4.32 4.28 27.93
C ASN A 376 5.74 4.89 28.00
N GLY A 377 5.99 5.98 27.29
CA GLY A 377 7.30 6.64 27.25
C GLY A 377 8.35 5.97 26.35
N VAL A 378 8.01 4.87 25.69
CA VAL A 378 8.87 4.15 24.74
C VAL A 378 8.42 4.43 23.31
N ASN A 379 9.39 4.70 22.43
CA ASN A 379 9.16 4.91 21.00
C ASN A 379 9.88 3.80 20.21
N LEU A 380 9.11 2.94 19.55
CA LEU A 380 9.58 1.84 18.70
C LEU A 380 9.40 2.18 17.21
N ASP A 381 9.63 3.45 16.87
CA ASP A 381 9.89 3.84 15.49
C ASP A 381 11.17 3.16 14.96
N ILE A 382 11.37 3.10 13.64
CA ILE A 382 12.60 2.59 13.04
C ILE A 382 13.77 3.44 13.53
N HIS A 383 14.63 2.85 14.34
CA HIS A 383 15.82 3.49 14.85
C HIS A 383 16.99 2.50 14.90
N ASP A 384 18.17 3.07 15.08
CA ASP A 384 19.41 2.33 15.15
C ASP A 384 19.75 1.99 16.61
N GLU A 385 19.77 0.71 16.94
CA GLU A 385 20.26 0.18 18.21
C GLU A 385 21.72 -0.24 18.04
N THR A 386 22.64 0.59 18.54
CA THR A 386 24.08 0.42 18.34
C THR A 386 24.70 -0.73 19.13
N GLN A 387 23.98 -1.29 20.11
CA GLN A 387 24.47 -2.39 20.95
C GLN A 387 23.39 -3.43 21.19
N LEU A 388 23.63 -4.65 20.67
CA LEU A 388 22.80 -5.80 20.99
C LEU A 388 23.18 -6.36 22.37
N LEU A 389 22.22 -6.46 23.28
CA LEU A 389 22.40 -6.82 24.70
C LEU A 389 22.88 -8.26 24.99
N ALA A 390 23.14 -9.06 23.95
CA ALA A 390 23.45 -10.48 24.07
C ALA A 390 24.73 -10.89 23.33
N ASP A 391 25.83 -10.12 23.41
CA ASP A 391 27.07 -10.51 22.74
C ASP A 391 28.23 -10.79 23.70
N GLY A 392 28.45 -12.09 23.97
CA GLY A 392 29.71 -12.61 24.49
C GLY A 392 30.78 -12.83 23.40
N ALA A 393 30.53 -12.42 22.15
CA ALA A 393 31.48 -12.53 21.05
C ALA A 393 32.37 -11.28 20.91
N LEU A 394 33.55 -11.47 20.32
CA LEU A 394 34.49 -10.39 19.98
C LEU A 394 34.05 -9.64 18.70
N ALA A 395 32.84 -9.09 18.70
CA ALA A 395 32.25 -8.35 17.58
C ALA A 395 31.54 -7.09 18.08
N ASP A 396 31.35 -6.13 17.18
CA ASP A 396 30.48 -4.98 17.39
C ASP A 396 29.24 -5.19 16.53
N LYS A 397 28.12 -5.50 17.19
CA LYS A 397 26.83 -5.79 16.56
C LYS A 397 25.82 -4.72 16.96
N GLY A 398 25.15 -4.16 15.96
CA GLY A 398 23.98 -3.32 16.11
C GLY A 398 22.82 -3.88 15.30
N GLN A 399 21.66 -3.25 15.40
CA GLN A 399 20.51 -3.58 14.57
C GLN A 399 19.69 -2.34 14.28
N TYR A 400 19.06 -2.30 13.10
CA TYR A 400 17.91 -1.43 12.90
C TYR A 400 16.68 -2.18 13.35
N VAL A 401 15.88 -1.57 14.23
CA VAL A 401 14.64 -2.18 14.73
C VAL A 401 13.54 -1.15 14.76
N GLY A 402 12.33 -1.60 14.45
CA GLY A 402 11.11 -0.83 14.60
C GLY A 402 9.90 -1.73 14.64
N GLN A 403 8.83 -1.28 15.30
CA GLN A 403 7.54 -1.95 15.26
C GLN A 403 6.56 -1.09 14.47
N VAL A 404 6.21 -1.55 13.26
CA VAL A 404 5.58 -0.74 12.23
C VAL A 404 4.44 -1.49 11.54
N GLY A 405 3.56 -0.75 10.89
CA GLY A 405 2.49 -1.32 10.09
C GLY A 405 1.70 -0.25 9.37
N PHE A 406 0.89 -0.67 8.40
CA PHE A 406 0.13 0.23 7.55
C PHE A 406 -1.36 0.14 7.87
N THR A 407 -2.06 1.27 7.79
CA THR A 407 -3.52 1.29 7.80
C THR A 407 -4.02 2.11 6.63
N PHE A 408 -5.06 1.59 6.01
CA PHE A 408 -5.79 2.26 4.95
C PHE A 408 -7.05 2.86 5.57
N GLU A 409 -7.42 4.07 5.17
CA GLU A 409 -8.64 4.72 5.70
C GLU A 409 -9.90 4.23 4.99
N THR A 410 -9.77 3.86 3.71
CA THR A 410 -10.85 3.26 2.94
C THR A 410 -10.31 2.35 1.85
N LEU A 411 -10.95 1.21 1.64
CA LEU A 411 -10.56 0.23 0.62
C LEU A 411 -11.12 0.55 -0.78
N LYS A 412 -12.23 1.30 -0.85
CA LYS A 412 -12.92 1.67 -2.12
C LYS A 412 -12.06 2.50 -3.09
N THR A 413 -10.94 3.02 -2.61
CA THR A 413 -10.02 3.87 -3.39
C THR A 413 -8.92 3.09 -4.08
N MET A 414 -8.86 1.78 -3.86
CA MET A 414 -7.86 0.88 -4.44
C MET A 414 -8.46 0.10 -5.61
N GLY A 415 -7.57 -0.44 -6.42
CA GLY A 415 -7.96 -1.39 -7.46
C GLY A 415 -6.77 -2.22 -7.89
N TRP A 416 -7.04 -3.42 -8.39
CA TRP A 416 -6.04 -4.33 -8.89
C TRP A 416 -6.47 -4.93 -10.22
N LEU A 417 -5.64 -4.71 -11.24
CA LEU A 417 -5.79 -5.34 -12.53
C LEU A 417 -4.67 -6.39 -12.68
N LYS A 418 -5.05 -7.67 -12.77
CA LYS A 418 -4.18 -8.86 -12.71
C LYS A 418 -3.89 -9.42 -14.09
N ASN A 419 -2.77 -10.15 -14.21
CA ASN A 419 -2.46 -11.05 -15.33
C ASN A 419 -2.45 -10.39 -16.72
N ILE A 420 -2.00 -9.13 -16.81
CA ILE A 420 -1.91 -8.44 -18.10
C ILE A 420 -0.83 -9.09 -18.95
N GLY A 421 -1.24 -9.56 -20.13
CA GLY A 421 -0.32 -10.21 -21.08
C GLY A 421 0.27 -11.51 -20.55
N ALA A 422 -0.44 -12.21 -19.64
CA ALA A 422 -0.13 -13.54 -19.15
C ALA A 422 -0.83 -14.63 -19.97
#